data_AF-A0A356BHA7-F1
#
_entry.id   AF-A0A356BHA7-F1
#
_cell.length_a   1.000
_cell.length_b   1.000
_cell.length_c   1.000
_cell.angle_alpha   90.00
_cell.angle_beta   90.00
_cell.angle_gamma   90.00
#
_symmetry.space_group_name_H-M   'P 1'
#
loop_
_entity.id
_entity.type
_entity.pdbx_description
1 polymer ?
#
loop_
_entity_poly.entity_id
_entity_poly.type
_entity_poly.pdbx_seq_one_letter_code
_entity_poly.pdbx_strand_id
1 'polypeptide(L)'
;MEIYSSEEQQVEAIKRFWQQYGKAILGGVVLGLAALYGFRFYQAEQRGAAEQASTKFSQLVEQRDASTASEDWLAQAQGFIDSSKGDNYAVLAALLAAKDAVTLQQYDKAAEQLSWVLSHAKEPAVLAVTQLRLARVQREQGKLDEALATLGTAVPESFASAQAELKGDILLQAEKPAEAKAAYQQALTKAGQNSQLLQIKLDELAHVTAV
;
A
#
# COMPACT_ATOMS: atom_id res chain seq x y z
N MET A 1 45.35 39.15 31.37
CA MET A 1 45.23 37.76 31.85
C MET A 1 45.09 37.87 33.36
N GLU A 2 43.87 37.98 33.90
CA GLU A 2 43.67 37.95 35.35
C GLU A 2 43.13 36.58 35.72
N ILE A 3 44.04 35.78 36.28
CA ILE A 3 43.78 34.46 36.81
C ILE A 3 43.27 34.72 38.23
N TYR A 4 41.96 34.58 38.45
CA TYR A 4 41.34 34.73 39.77
C TYR A 4 41.98 33.76 40.76
N SER A 5 42.77 34.26 41.70
CA SER A 5 43.51 33.43 42.67
C SER A 5 43.23 33.86 44.12
N SER A 6 41.96 33.79 44.54
CA SER A 6 41.59 33.41 45.91
C SER A 6 40.23 32.70 45.90
N GLU A 7 40.07 31.66 46.72
CA GLU A 7 38.88 30.82 46.75
C GLU A 7 37.61 31.63 47.08
N GLU A 8 37.71 32.66 47.93
CA GLU A 8 36.56 33.49 48.33
C GLU A 8 35.98 34.31 47.18
N GLN A 9 36.82 34.90 46.32
CA GLN A 9 36.35 35.72 45.20
C GLN A 9 35.70 34.89 44.09
N GLN A 10 36.19 33.67 43.86
CA GLN A 10 35.56 32.73 42.93
C GLN A 10 34.16 32.34 43.42
N VAL A 11 34.00 32.10 44.73
CA VAL A 11 32.70 31.76 45.33
C VAL A 11 31.70 32.92 45.20
N GLU A 12 32.15 34.16 45.41
CA GLU A 12 31.30 35.34 45.27
C GLU A 12 30.86 35.60 43.83
N ALA A 13 31.76 35.40 42.85
CA ALA A 13 31.45 35.52 41.43
C ALA A 13 30.40 34.47 40.99
N ILE A 14 30.52 33.23 41.46
CA ILE A 14 29.55 32.17 41.20
C ILE A 14 28.19 32.52 41.83
N LYS A 15 28.16 33.03 43.07
CA LYS A 15 26.93 33.47 43.72
C LYS A 15 26.21 34.57 42.94
N ARG A 16 26.94 35.61 42.49
CA ARG A 16 26.37 36.72 41.71
C ARG A 16 25.85 36.26 40.35
N PHE A 17 26.60 35.38 39.67
CA PHE A 17 26.17 34.78 38.42
C PHE A 17 24.85 34.00 38.57
N TRP A 18 24.74 33.17 39.61
CA TRP A 18 23.52 32.40 39.88
C TRP A 18 22.35 33.31 40.30
N GLN A 19 22.59 34.35 41.08
CA GLN A 19 21.54 35.33 41.44
C GLN A 19 21.03 36.09 40.21
N GLN A 20 21.91 36.40 39.26
CA GLN A 20 21.56 37.17 38.06
C GLN A 20 20.90 36.30 36.97
N TYR A 21 21.40 35.08 36.72
CA TYR A 21 20.97 34.25 35.59
C TYR A 21 20.24 32.96 35.99
N GLY A 22 20.21 32.59 37.27
CA GLY A 22 19.66 31.32 37.75
C GLY A 22 18.21 31.06 37.35
N LYS A 23 17.35 32.09 37.35
CA LYS A 23 15.96 31.96 36.89
C LYS A 23 15.87 31.67 35.38
N ALA A 24 16.72 32.31 34.57
CA ALA A 24 16.75 32.10 33.13
C ALA A 24 17.34 30.72 32.77
N ILE A 25 18.39 30.30 33.48
CA ILE A 25 18.97 28.95 33.33
C ILE A 25 17.93 27.89 33.73
N LEU A 26 17.27 28.04 34.88
CA LEU A 26 16.22 27.12 35.31
C LEU A 26 15.05 27.08 34.33
N GLY A 27 14.60 28.24 33.84
CA GLY A 27 13.55 28.34 32.83
C GLY A 27 13.94 27.63 31.52
N GLY A 28 15.18 27.84 31.05
CA GLY A 28 15.71 27.17 29.87
C GLY A 28 15.82 25.65 30.04
N VAL A 29 16.26 25.18 31.21
CA VAL A 29 16.31 23.75 31.54
C VAL A 29 14.92 23.14 31.56
N VAL A 30 13.94 23.79 32.20
CA VAL A 30 12.55 23.29 32.26
C VAL A 30 11.93 23.23 30.87
N LEU A 31 12.08 24.29 30.06
CA LEU A 31 11.61 24.31 28.67
C LEU A 31 12.29 23.24 27.81
N GLY A 32 13.61 23.09 27.94
CA GLY A 32 14.38 22.07 27.23
C GLY A 32 13.94 20.65 27.58
N LEU A 33 13.72 20.37 28.87
CA LEU A 33 13.22 19.07 29.34
C LEU A 33 11.79 18.82 28.87
N ALA A 34 10.90 19.83 28.93
CA ALA A 34 9.53 19.70 28.46
C ALA A 34 9.47 19.39 26.95
N ALA A 35 10.26 20.09 26.14
CA ALA A 35 10.38 19.84 24.70
C ALA A 35 10.94 18.44 24.42
N LEU A 36 12.00 18.03 25.14
CA LEU A 36 12.59 16.71 24.99
C LEU A 36 11.61 15.59 25.35
N TYR A 37 10.95 15.68 26.50
CA TYR A 37 9.97 14.68 26.94
C TYR A 37 8.75 14.65 26.02
N GLY A 38 8.23 15.81 25.61
CA GLY A 38 7.14 15.89 24.64
C GLY A 38 7.49 15.20 23.33
N PHE A 39 8.68 15.46 22.80
CA PHE A 39 9.15 14.82 21.57
C PHE A 39 9.38 13.30 21.74
N ARG A 40 9.91 12.86 22.88
CA ARG A 40 10.07 11.41 23.16
C ARG A 40 8.74 10.71 23.35
N PHE A 41 7.77 11.33 24.02
CA PHE A 41 6.43 10.79 24.19
C PHE A 41 5.74 10.61 22.83
N TYR A 42 5.77 11.65 21.99
CA TYR A 42 5.25 11.59 20.63
C TYR A 42 5.91 10.46 19.80
N GLN A 43 7.24 10.34 19.85
CA GLN A 43 7.95 9.23 19.19
C GLN A 43 7.60 7.84 19.76
N ALA A 44 7.36 7.73 21.07
CA ALA A 44 7.03 6.47 21.71
C ALA A 44 5.64 5.98 21.30
N GLU A 45 4.64 6.86 21.25
CA GLU A 45 3.31 6.51 20.72
C GLU A 45 3.38 6.08 19.26
N GLN A 46 4.10 6.84 18.42
CA GLN A 46 4.18 6.53 16.99
C GLN A 46 4.88 5.18 16.72
N ARG A 47 5.91 4.84 17.50
CA ARG A 47 6.56 3.52 17.41
C ARG A 47 5.70 2.39 17.97
N GLY A 48 5.07 2.62 19.12
CA GLY A 48 4.24 1.60 19.78
C GLY A 48 3.05 1.17 18.92
N ALA A 49 2.41 2.11 18.22
CA ALA A 49 1.30 1.81 17.30
C ALA A 49 1.75 0.94 16.11
N ALA A 50 2.85 1.31 15.46
CA ALA A 50 3.38 0.57 14.30
C ALA A 50 3.85 -0.85 14.68
N GLU A 51 4.49 -1.01 15.86
CA GLU A 51 4.95 -2.31 16.36
C GLU A 51 3.79 -3.25 16.70
N GLN A 52 2.72 -2.72 17.29
CA GLN A 52 1.50 -3.49 17.57
C GLN A 52 0.79 -3.90 16.27
N ALA A 53 0.66 -3.00 15.29
CA ALA A 53 0.07 -3.32 14.00
C ALA A 53 0.86 -4.41 13.27
N SER A 54 2.19 -4.31 13.28
CA SER A 54 3.07 -5.34 12.71
C SER A 54 2.89 -6.70 13.38
N THR A 55 2.86 -6.73 14.72
CA THR A 55 2.71 -7.99 15.47
C THR A 55 1.36 -8.65 15.17
N LYS A 56 0.27 -7.87 15.18
CA LYS A 56 -1.07 -8.38 14.85
C LYS A 56 -1.15 -8.87 13.41
N PHE A 57 -0.53 -8.16 12.46
CA PHE A 57 -0.47 -8.59 11.07
C PHE A 57 0.32 -9.90 10.91
N SER A 58 1.47 -10.04 11.58
CA SER A 58 2.25 -11.28 11.54
C SER A 58 1.45 -12.47 12.09
N GLN A 59 0.74 -12.28 13.21
CA GLN A 59 -0.15 -13.30 13.77
C GLN A 59 -1.28 -13.68 12.81
N LEU A 60 -1.87 -12.67 12.16
CA LEU A 60 -2.91 -12.86 11.16
C LEU A 60 -2.39 -13.73 9.98
N VAL A 61 -1.20 -13.43 9.45
CA VAL A 61 -0.57 -14.22 8.38
C VAL A 61 -0.22 -15.65 8.83
N GLU A 62 0.31 -15.82 10.04
CA GLU A 62 0.63 -17.15 10.59
C GLU A 62 -0.63 -18.03 10.72
N GLN A 63 -1.74 -17.45 11.18
CA GLN A 63 -3.04 -18.14 11.25
C GLN A 63 -3.51 -18.59 9.86
N ARG A 64 -3.43 -17.68 8.87
CA ARG A 64 -3.77 -17.98 7.48
C ARG A 64 -2.98 -19.14 6.91
N ASP A 65 -1.66 -19.15 7.14
CA ASP A 65 -0.78 -20.18 6.62
C ASP A 65 -1.02 -21.54 7.28
N ALA A 66 -1.48 -21.56 8.54
CA ALA A 66 -1.88 -22.79 9.23
C ALA A 66 -3.23 -23.35 8.75
N SER A 67 -4.21 -22.51 8.43
CA SER A 67 -5.57 -22.93 8.09
C SER A 67 -5.87 -23.04 6.60
N THR A 68 -4.95 -22.63 5.72
CA THR A 68 -5.20 -22.38 4.28
C THR A 68 -6.37 -21.39 4.06
N ALA A 69 -6.70 -21.09 2.80
CA ALA A 69 -7.81 -20.19 2.49
C ALA A 69 -9.14 -20.79 3.00
N SER A 70 -9.83 -20.07 3.89
CA SER A 70 -11.12 -20.47 4.48
C SER A 70 -12.03 -19.25 4.71
N GLU A 71 -13.33 -19.47 4.87
CA GLU A 71 -14.27 -18.38 5.19
C GLU A 71 -13.98 -17.76 6.57
N ASP A 72 -13.64 -18.60 7.56
CA ASP A 72 -13.28 -18.15 8.90
C ASP A 72 -12.05 -17.24 8.88
N TRP A 73 -11.06 -17.58 8.04
CA TRP A 73 -9.89 -16.74 7.80
C TRP A 73 -10.30 -15.39 7.18
N LEU A 74 -11.16 -15.40 6.14
CA LEU A 74 -11.61 -14.15 5.52
C LEU A 74 -12.35 -13.24 6.51
N ALA A 75 -13.14 -13.81 7.42
CA ALA A 75 -13.81 -13.05 8.47
C ALA A 75 -12.81 -12.42 9.46
N GLN A 76 -11.75 -13.15 9.84
CA GLN A 76 -10.67 -12.63 10.69
C GLN A 76 -9.88 -11.52 10.00
N ALA A 77 -9.54 -11.71 8.73
CA ALA A 77 -8.88 -10.68 7.92
C ALA A 77 -9.75 -9.41 7.82
N GLN A 78 -11.06 -9.56 7.61
CA GLN A 78 -11.99 -8.43 7.61
C GLN A 78 -12.01 -7.69 8.95
N GLY A 79 -12.07 -8.41 10.07
CA GLY A 79 -11.97 -7.80 11.40
C GLY A 79 -10.67 -7.02 11.60
N PHE A 80 -9.55 -7.55 11.11
CA PHE A 80 -8.26 -6.84 11.14
C PHE A 80 -8.30 -5.55 10.30
N ILE A 81 -8.79 -5.61 9.06
CA ILE A 81 -8.91 -4.47 8.15
C ILE A 81 -9.77 -3.37 8.79
N ASP A 82 -10.90 -3.74 9.39
CA ASP A 82 -11.79 -2.80 10.04
C ASP A 82 -11.20 -2.15 11.29
N SER A 83 -10.36 -2.88 12.04
CA SER A 83 -9.69 -2.36 13.24
C SER A 83 -8.44 -1.51 12.93
N SER A 84 -7.87 -1.66 11.73
CA SER A 84 -6.59 -1.05 11.34
C SER A 84 -6.74 -0.02 10.21
N LYS A 85 -7.93 0.60 10.08
CA LYS A 85 -8.26 1.54 9.00
C LYS A 85 -7.21 2.65 8.89
N GLY A 86 -6.52 2.69 7.76
CA GLY A 86 -5.55 3.73 7.42
C GLY A 86 -4.08 3.35 7.57
N ASP A 87 -3.76 2.16 8.08
CA ASP A 87 -2.39 1.62 8.06
C ASP A 87 -2.13 0.76 6.81
N ASN A 88 -0.88 0.74 6.34
CA ASN A 88 -0.43 -0.10 5.24
C ASN A 88 -0.66 -1.60 5.51
N TYR A 89 -0.66 -2.03 6.78
CA TYR A 89 -1.01 -3.41 7.13
C TYR A 89 -2.45 -3.77 6.79
N ALA A 90 -3.41 -2.85 6.89
CA ALA A 90 -4.79 -3.11 6.47
C ALA A 90 -4.87 -3.29 4.95
N VAL A 91 -4.10 -2.52 4.18
CA VAL A 91 -3.99 -2.69 2.72
C VAL A 91 -3.42 -4.07 2.38
N LEU A 92 -2.37 -4.51 3.07
CA LEU A 92 -1.79 -5.84 2.86
C LEU A 92 -2.77 -6.97 3.23
N ALA A 93 -3.49 -6.82 4.34
CA ALA A 93 -4.50 -7.78 4.76
C ALA A 93 -5.65 -7.88 3.74
N ALA A 94 -6.15 -6.74 3.23
CA ALA A 94 -7.18 -6.70 2.20
C ALA A 94 -6.71 -7.35 0.88
N LEU A 95 -5.45 -7.14 0.47
CA LEU A 95 -4.88 -7.83 -0.69
C LEU A 95 -4.79 -9.35 -0.50
N LEU A 96 -4.44 -9.81 0.70
CA LEU A 96 -4.36 -11.23 1.02
C LEU A 96 -5.77 -11.85 1.08
N ALA A 97 -6.72 -11.16 1.71
CA ALA A 97 -8.12 -11.55 1.73
C ALA A 97 -8.71 -11.64 0.32
N ALA A 98 -8.42 -10.67 -0.56
CA ALA A 98 -8.85 -10.71 -1.96
C ALA A 98 -8.31 -11.95 -2.69
N LYS A 99 -7.02 -12.28 -2.51
CA LYS A 99 -6.40 -13.47 -3.10
C LYS A 99 -7.10 -14.74 -2.64
N ASP A 100 -7.28 -14.90 -1.34
CA ASP A 100 -7.88 -16.12 -0.78
C ASP A 100 -9.37 -16.22 -1.11
N ALA A 101 -10.08 -15.09 -1.21
CA ALA A 101 -11.45 -15.03 -1.73
C ALA A 101 -11.54 -15.54 -3.17
N VAL A 102 -10.59 -15.17 -4.05
CA VAL A 102 -10.51 -15.74 -5.41
C VAL A 102 -10.25 -17.25 -5.37
N THR A 103 -9.37 -17.74 -4.49
CA THR A 103 -9.12 -19.19 -4.32
C THR A 103 -10.40 -19.94 -3.91
N LEU A 104 -11.24 -19.31 -3.09
CA LEU A 104 -12.54 -19.84 -2.68
C LEU A 104 -13.67 -19.56 -3.69
N GLN A 105 -13.36 -18.98 -4.87
CA GLN A 105 -14.32 -18.56 -5.90
C GLN A 105 -15.35 -17.53 -5.40
N GLN A 106 -15.04 -16.82 -4.31
CA GLN A 106 -15.86 -15.75 -3.73
C GLN A 106 -15.51 -14.41 -4.40
N TYR A 107 -15.80 -14.33 -5.69
CA TYR A 107 -15.40 -13.18 -6.51
C TYR A 107 -15.99 -11.86 -6.03
N ASP A 108 -17.20 -11.85 -5.46
CA ASP A 108 -17.80 -10.62 -4.90
C ASP A 108 -16.99 -10.08 -3.72
N LYS A 109 -16.59 -10.96 -2.79
CA LYS A 109 -15.70 -10.58 -1.68
C LYS A 109 -14.34 -10.12 -2.19
N ALA A 110 -13.78 -10.80 -3.19
CA ALA A 110 -12.51 -10.37 -3.78
C ALA A 110 -12.60 -8.96 -4.40
N ALA A 111 -13.68 -8.68 -5.14
CA ALA A 111 -13.93 -7.37 -5.73
C ALA A 111 -14.13 -6.28 -4.67
N GLU A 112 -14.84 -6.58 -3.58
CA GLU A 112 -15.02 -5.69 -2.43
C GLU A 112 -13.66 -5.32 -1.81
N GLN A 113 -12.82 -6.30 -1.48
CA GLN A 113 -11.51 -6.07 -0.89
C GLN A 113 -10.58 -5.27 -1.81
N LEU A 114 -10.57 -5.57 -3.10
CA LEU A 114 -9.74 -4.84 -4.07
C LEU A 114 -10.22 -3.40 -4.24
N SER A 115 -11.54 -3.17 -4.25
CA SER A 115 -12.12 -1.81 -4.29
C SER A 115 -11.79 -1.02 -3.02
N TRP A 116 -11.80 -1.69 -1.86
CA TRP A 116 -11.34 -1.10 -0.60
C TRP A 116 -9.87 -0.69 -0.68
N VAL A 117 -9.00 -1.54 -1.23
CA VAL A 117 -7.58 -1.22 -1.43
C VAL A 117 -7.41 0.00 -2.35
N LEU A 118 -8.15 0.08 -3.45
CA LEU A 118 -8.08 1.24 -4.36
C LEU A 118 -8.47 2.58 -3.70
N SER A 119 -9.29 2.55 -2.65
CA SER A 119 -9.70 3.76 -1.91
C SER A 119 -8.79 4.12 -0.74
N HIS A 120 -7.92 3.20 -0.28
CA HIS A 120 -7.10 3.39 0.93
C HIS A 120 -5.59 3.34 0.68
N ALA A 121 -5.13 2.65 -0.37
CA ALA A 121 -3.72 2.61 -0.73
C ALA A 121 -3.27 3.93 -1.38
N LYS A 122 -2.00 4.27 -1.17
CA LYS A 122 -1.38 5.50 -1.73
C LYS A 122 -0.28 5.20 -2.74
N GLU A 123 0.33 4.03 -2.63
CA GLU A 123 1.47 3.65 -3.48
C GLU A 123 1.02 3.36 -4.91
N PRO A 124 1.53 4.08 -5.93
CA PRO A 124 1.09 3.93 -7.32
C PRO A 124 1.22 2.51 -7.86
N ALA A 125 2.27 1.78 -7.46
CA ALA A 125 2.47 0.40 -7.85
C ALA A 125 1.41 -0.54 -7.24
N VAL A 126 1.01 -0.30 -5.98
CA VAL A 126 -0.05 -1.07 -5.31
C VAL A 126 -1.39 -0.80 -5.98
N LEU A 127 -1.70 0.46 -6.27
CA LEU A 127 -2.92 0.85 -6.98
C LEU A 127 -3.01 0.19 -8.36
N ALA A 128 -1.93 0.23 -9.15
CA ALA A 128 -1.89 -0.40 -10.47
C ALA A 128 -2.11 -1.91 -10.42
N VAL A 129 -1.41 -2.61 -9.51
CA VAL A 129 -1.59 -4.07 -9.32
C VAL A 129 -3.02 -4.38 -8.89
N THR A 130 -3.59 -3.59 -7.98
CA THR A 130 -4.95 -3.78 -7.47
C THR A 130 -5.98 -3.57 -8.58
N GLN A 131 -5.82 -2.52 -9.39
CA GLN A 131 -6.68 -2.23 -10.54
C GLN A 131 -6.68 -3.39 -11.55
N LEU A 132 -5.50 -3.90 -11.91
CA LEU A 132 -5.38 -5.06 -12.81
C LEU A 132 -6.03 -6.31 -12.23
N ARG A 133 -5.89 -6.56 -10.92
CA ARG A 133 -6.53 -7.69 -10.24
C ARG A 133 -8.05 -7.54 -10.18
N LEU A 134 -8.55 -6.34 -9.88
CA LEU A 134 -9.99 -6.07 -9.82
C LEU A 134 -10.64 -6.30 -11.19
N ALA A 135 -10.02 -5.79 -12.25
CA ALA A 135 -10.52 -6.02 -13.62
C ALA A 135 -10.53 -7.51 -14.00
N ARG A 136 -9.54 -8.31 -13.54
CA ARG A 136 -9.56 -9.77 -13.73
C ARG A 136 -10.74 -10.40 -12.97
N VAL A 137 -10.97 -10.02 -11.72
CA VAL A 137 -12.11 -10.54 -10.92
C VAL A 137 -13.44 -10.17 -11.58
N GLN A 138 -13.61 -8.92 -12.00
CA GLN A 138 -14.81 -8.46 -12.72
C GLN A 138 -15.01 -9.23 -14.04
N ARG A 139 -13.92 -9.51 -14.77
CA ARG A 139 -13.95 -10.36 -15.96
C ARG A 139 -14.43 -11.78 -15.66
N GLU A 140 -13.90 -12.42 -14.61
CA GLU A 140 -14.35 -13.76 -14.17
C GLU A 140 -15.83 -13.76 -13.72
N GLN A 141 -16.32 -12.64 -13.19
CA GLN A 141 -17.74 -12.44 -12.86
C GLN A 141 -18.62 -12.17 -14.10
N GLY A 142 -18.05 -12.04 -15.29
CA GLY A 142 -18.77 -11.63 -16.50
C GLY A 142 -19.15 -10.14 -16.55
N LYS A 143 -18.67 -9.33 -15.61
CA LYS A 143 -18.91 -7.87 -15.52
C LYS A 143 -17.94 -7.12 -16.43
N LEU A 144 -18.01 -7.39 -17.74
CA LEU A 144 -17.01 -6.95 -18.72
C LEU A 144 -16.94 -5.42 -18.85
N ASP A 145 -18.08 -4.73 -18.86
CA ASP A 145 -18.11 -3.26 -18.92
C ASP A 145 -17.49 -2.62 -17.67
N GLU A 146 -17.74 -3.20 -16.50
CA GLU A 146 -17.14 -2.75 -15.24
C GLU A 146 -15.62 -2.99 -15.25
N ALA A 147 -15.17 -4.13 -15.77
CA ALA A 147 -13.75 -4.44 -15.94
C ALA A 147 -13.05 -3.45 -16.88
N LEU A 148 -13.69 -3.10 -18.00
CA LEU A 148 -13.17 -2.07 -18.92
C LEU A 148 -13.12 -0.69 -18.28
N ALA A 149 -14.14 -0.33 -17.49
CA ALA A 149 -14.16 0.93 -16.75
C ALA A 149 -13.03 0.97 -15.70
N THR A 150 -12.83 -0.11 -14.94
CA THR A 150 -11.70 -0.26 -14.01
C THR A 150 -10.37 -0.05 -14.71
N LEU A 151 -10.17 -0.56 -15.93
CA LEU A 151 -8.96 -0.36 -16.73
C LEU A 151 -8.87 1.00 -17.43
N GLY A 152 -9.90 1.84 -17.35
CA GLY A 152 -9.91 3.19 -17.90
C GLY A 152 -9.02 4.18 -17.12
N THR A 153 -8.71 3.86 -15.87
CA THR A 153 -7.85 4.70 -15.02
C THR A 153 -6.38 4.53 -15.40
N ALA A 154 -5.62 5.63 -15.47
CA ALA A 154 -4.20 5.58 -15.82
C ALA A 154 -3.36 4.84 -14.75
N VAL A 155 -2.42 4.01 -15.22
CA VAL A 155 -1.41 3.33 -14.39
C VAL A 155 -0.01 3.85 -14.72
N PRO A 156 1.00 3.63 -13.83
CA PRO A 156 2.39 3.91 -14.17
C PRO A 156 2.82 3.19 -15.44
N GLU A 157 3.77 3.77 -16.18
CA GLU A 157 4.20 3.27 -17.50
C GLU A 157 4.63 1.80 -17.49
N SER A 158 5.27 1.33 -16.42
CA SER A 158 5.68 -0.06 -16.23
C SER A 158 4.51 -1.07 -16.22
N PHE A 159 3.29 -0.63 -15.95
CA PHE A 159 2.07 -1.46 -15.96
C PHE A 159 1.24 -1.27 -17.22
N ALA A 160 1.57 -0.31 -18.07
CA ALA A 160 0.72 0.09 -19.18
C ALA A 160 0.61 -1.00 -20.28
N SER A 161 1.64 -1.84 -20.43
CA SER A 161 1.56 -3.05 -21.26
C SER A 161 0.55 -4.05 -20.70
N ALA A 162 0.64 -4.36 -19.40
CA ALA A 162 -0.25 -5.32 -18.75
C ALA A 162 -1.71 -4.85 -18.71
N GLN A 163 -1.94 -3.54 -18.56
CA GLN A 163 -3.26 -2.93 -18.65
C GLN A 163 -3.87 -3.10 -20.05
N ALA A 164 -3.09 -2.80 -21.09
CA ALA A 164 -3.56 -2.92 -22.48
C ALA A 164 -3.80 -4.39 -22.86
N GLU A 165 -2.95 -5.31 -22.41
CA GLU A 165 -3.14 -6.75 -22.61
C GLU A 165 -4.44 -7.23 -21.97
N LEU A 166 -4.67 -6.92 -20.69
CA LEU A 166 -5.88 -7.33 -20.00
C LEU A 166 -7.14 -6.71 -20.61
N LYS A 167 -7.04 -5.46 -21.10
CA LYS A 167 -8.12 -4.83 -21.86
C LYS A 167 -8.45 -5.64 -23.12
N GLY A 168 -7.43 -6.10 -23.86
CA GLY A 168 -7.61 -7.00 -25.00
C GLY A 168 -8.31 -8.30 -24.61
N ASP A 169 -7.87 -8.95 -23.53
CA ASP A 169 -8.48 -10.19 -23.04
C ASP A 169 -9.97 -10.01 -22.69
N ILE A 170 -10.33 -8.89 -22.06
CA ILE A 170 -11.73 -8.56 -21.73
C ILE A 170 -12.55 -8.28 -22.99
N LEU A 171 -11.98 -7.56 -23.97
CA LEU A 171 -12.65 -7.25 -25.24
C LEU A 171 -12.89 -8.51 -26.08
N LEU A 172 -11.99 -9.50 -26.03
CA LEU A 172 -12.24 -10.80 -26.65
C LEU A 172 -13.41 -11.53 -26.01
N GLN A 173 -13.45 -11.58 -24.69
CA GLN A 173 -14.58 -12.17 -23.98
C GLN A 173 -15.89 -11.42 -24.22
N ALA A 174 -15.81 -10.12 -24.52
CA ALA A 174 -16.95 -9.29 -24.92
C ALA A 174 -17.31 -9.40 -26.40
N GLU A 175 -16.75 -10.36 -27.14
CA GLU A 175 -16.99 -10.60 -28.57
C GLU A 175 -16.63 -9.40 -29.47
N LYS A 176 -15.60 -8.62 -29.08
CA LYS A 176 -15.08 -7.44 -29.79
C LYS A 176 -13.65 -7.67 -30.31
N PRO A 177 -13.43 -8.59 -31.27
CA PRO A 177 -12.08 -9.00 -31.69
C PRO A 177 -11.26 -7.88 -32.35
N ALA A 178 -11.90 -6.97 -33.09
CA ALA A 178 -11.21 -5.84 -33.71
C ALA A 178 -10.64 -4.87 -32.67
N GLU A 179 -11.42 -4.55 -31.63
CA GLU A 179 -10.98 -3.70 -30.52
C GLU A 179 -9.91 -4.40 -29.67
N ALA A 180 -10.06 -5.70 -29.44
CA ALA A 180 -9.06 -6.50 -28.73
C ALA A 180 -7.71 -6.52 -29.45
N LYS A 181 -7.71 -6.69 -30.78
CA LYS A 181 -6.49 -6.60 -31.60
C LYS A 181 -5.78 -5.26 -31.42
N ALA A 182 -6.52 -4.15 -31.44
CA ALA A 182 -5.97 -2.82 -31.20
C ALA A 182 -5.36 -2.70 -29.79
N ALA A 183 -6.02 -3.26 -28.77
CA ALA A 183 -5.51 -3.28 -27.41
C ALA A 183 -4.21 -4.11 -27.26
N TYR A 184 -4.12 -5.27 -27.92
CA TYR A 184 -2.90 -6.08 -27.92
C TYR A 184 -1.75 -5.43 -28.69
N GLN A 185 -2.03 -4.74 -29.79
CA GLN A 185 -1.03 -3.92 -30.48
C GLN A 185 -0.50 -2.82 -29.57
N GLN A 186 -1.38 -2.15 -28.83
CA GLN A 186 -0.96 -1.16 -27.83
C GLN A 186 -0.13 -1.81 -26.73
N ALA A 187 -0.50 -2.99 -26.23
CA ALA A 187 0.29 -3.74 -25.26
C ALA A 187 1.70 -4.02 -25.81
N LEU A 188 1.81 -4.48 -27.05
CA LEU A 188 3.09 -4.78 -27.70
C LEU A 188 4.00 -3.55 -27.81
N THR A 189 3.45 -2.37 -28.14
CA THR A 189 4.26 -1.14 -28.20
C THR A 189 4.84 -0.72 -26.85
N LYS A 190 4.23 -1.18 -25.76
CA LYS A 190 4.61 -0.88 -24.37
C LYS A 190 5.36 -2.02 -23.70
N ALA A 191 5.27 -3.24 -24.26
CA ALA A 191 6.05 -4.38 -23.86
C ALA A 191 7.48 -4.15 -24.35
N GLY A 192 8.44 -4.07 -23.43
CA GLY A 192 9.86 -4.08 -23.77
C GLY A 192 10.28 -5.41 -24.42
N GLN A 193 11.44 -5.95 -24.05
CA GLN A 193 12.00 -7.13 -24.73
C GLN A 193 11.23 -8.46 -24.54
N ASN A 194 10.19 -8.53 -23.68
CA ASN A 194 9.42 -9.75 -23.40
C ASN A 194 7.99 -9.70 -23.98
N SER A 195 7.88 -9.76 -25.31
CA SER A 195 6.60 -9.65 -26.03
C SER A 195 6.07 -10.94 -26.67
N GLN A 196 6.76 -12.06 -26.48
CA GLN A 196 6.46 -13.30 -27.21
C GLN A 196 5.06 -13.86 -26.93
N LEU A 197 4.55 -13.75 -25.69
CA LEU A 197 3.18 -14.16 -25.37
C LEU A 197 2.13 -13.26 -26.01
N LEU A 198 2.41 -11.95 -26.11
CA LEU A 198 1.52 -10.99 -26.78
C LEU A 198 1.45 -11.24 -28.29
N GLN A 199 2.56 -11.63 -28.90
CA GLN A 199 2.60 -12.00 -30.31
C GLN A 199 1.74 -13.24 -30.58
N ILE A 200 1.84 -14.28 -29.74
CA ILE A 200 0.99 -15.48 -29.85
C ILE A 200 -0.50 -15.11 -29.79
N LYS A 201 -0.91 -14.27 -28.83
CA LYS A 201 -2.30 -13.80 -28.72
C LYS A 201 -2.77 -13.04 -29.97
N LEU A 202 -1.90 -12.23 -30.59
CA LEU A 202 -2.21 -11.50 -31.83
C LEU A 202 -2.36 -12.44 -33.03
N ASP A 203 -1.51 -13.46 -33.12
CA ASP A 203 -1.52 -14.43 -34.21
C ASP A 203 -2.76 -15.32 -34.17
N GLU A 204 -3.19 -15.75 -32.97
CA GLU A 204 -4.45 -16.49 -32.79
C GLU A 204 -5.66 -15.71 -33.30
N LEU A 205 -5.72 -14.39 -33.08
CA LEU A 205 -6.79 -13.55 -33.60
C LEU A 205 -6.77 -13.41 -35.12
N ALA A 206 -5.58 -13.39 -35.73
CA ALA A 206 -5.46 -13.35 -37.18
C ALA A 206 -6.08 -14.60 -37.82
N HIS A 207 -5.96 -15.77 -37.17
CA HIS A 207 -6.56 -17.02 -37.63
C HIS A 207 -8.08 -17.06 -37.48
N VAL A 208 -8.65 -16.51 -36.41
CA VAL A 208 -10.11 -16.47 -36.19
C VAL A 208 -10.82 -15.54 -37.17
N THR A 209 -10.18 -14.44 -37.58
CA THR A 209 -10.76 -13.51 -38.57
C THR A 209 -10.57 -13.95 -40.04
N ALA A 210 -9.84 -15.04 -40.29
CA ALA A 210 -9.52 -15.52 -41.63
C ALA A 210 -10.39 -16.70 -42.11
N VAL A 211 -11.40 -17.10 -41.33
CA VAL A 211 -12.41 -18.13 -41.64
C VAL A 211 -13.77 -17.48 -41.74
#